data_AF-W2TXN1-F1
#
_entry.id   AF-W2TXN1-F1
#
_cell.length_a   1.000
_cell.length_b   1.000
_cell.length_c   1.000
_cell.angle_alpha   90.00
_cell.angle_beta   90.00
_cell.angle_gamma   90.00
#
_symmetry.space_group_name_H-M   'P 1'
#
loop_
_entity.id
_entity.type
_entity.pdbx_description
1 polymer ?
#
loop_
_entity_poly.entity_id
_entity_poly.type
_entity_poly.pdbx_seq_one_letter_code
_entity_poly.pdbx_strand_id
1 'polypeptide(L)'
;MDSIKLDLEEPISLCVANIIQDFVLGKSHPFGDPQFRKFKNLIDSVLSDIASKSVQMVNAYPILGYLPIPALRRYKENGFALQRYFLNAIREHRERLEMDGEPRDFMEAYLREMALQKDNPHFK
;
A
#
# COMPACT_ATOMS: atom_id res chain seq x y z
N MET A 1 -18.94 -36.99 -4.45
CA MET A 1 -17.51 -36.65 -4.27
C MET A 1 -17.40 -35.17 -4.56
N ASP A 2 -17.42 -34.35 -3.52
CA ASP A 2 -17.24 -32.91 -3.66
C ASP A 2 -15.83 -32.64 -4.16
N SER A 3 -15.75 -32.07 -5.36
CA SER A 3 -14.50 -31.56 -5.92
C SER A 3 -13.96 -30.50 -4.97
N ILE A 4 -12.93 -30.83 -4.20
CA ILE A 4 -12.14 -29.86 -3.43
C ILE A 4 -11.55 -28.91 -4.47
N LYS A 5 -12.22 -27.78 -4.71
CA LYS A 5 -11.68 -26.69 -5.50
C LYS A 5 -10.53 -26.12 -4.69
N LEU A 6 -9.31 -26.57 -4.98
CA LEU A 6 -8.11 -26.03 -4.38
C LEU A 6 -7.89 -24.63 -4.96
N ASP A 7 -8.39 -23.62 -4.26
CA ASP A 7 -8.23 -22.23 -4.67
C ASP A 7 -6.82 -21.76 -4.30
N LEU A 8 -5.90 -21.85 -5.27
CA LEU A 8 -4.48 -21.51 -5.12
C LEU A 8 -4.22 -20.00 -5.23
N GLU A 9 -5.21 -19.22 -5.68
CA GLU A 9 -5.07 -17.77 -5.89
C GLU A 9 -4.76 -17.04 -4.57
N GLU A 10 -5.52 -17.36 -3.53
CA GLU A 10 -5.40 -16.75 -2.21
C GLU A 10 -4.02 -17.00 -1.56
N PRO A 11 -3.51 -18.25 -1.45
CA PRO A 11 -2.23 -18.50 -0.82
C PRO A 11 -1.04 -17.91 -1.60
N ILE A 12 -1.09 -17.95 -2.94
CA ILE A 12 -0.03 -17.35 -3.77
C ILE A 12 0.00 -15.83 -3.56
N SER A 13 -1.17 -15.18 -3.59
CA SER A 13 -1.28 -13.74 -3.41
C SER A 13 -0.78 -13.30 -2.02
N LEU A 14 -1.09 -14.06 -0.97
CA LEU A 14 -0.58 -13.82 0.38
C LEU A 14 0.94 -13.97 0.47
N CYS A 15 1.51 -14.99 -0.17
CA CYS A 15 2.96 -15.19 -0.22
C CYS A 15 3.68 -14.01 -0.89
N VAL A 16 3.21 -13.59 -2.07
CA VAL A 16 3.80 -12.45 -2.80
C VAL A 16 3.70 -11.17 -1.98
N ALA A 17 2.53 -10.89 -1.40
CA ALA A 17 2.35 -9.72 -0.57
C ALA A 17 3.27 -9.75 0.66
N ASN A 18 3.56 -10.93 1.23
CA ASN A 18 4.44 -11.05 2.39
C ASN A 18 5.90 -10.77 2.01
N ILE A 19 6.37 -11.25 0.86
CA ILE A 19 7.72 -10.95 0.35
C ILE A 19 7.89 -9.44 0.14
N ILE A 20 6.90 -8.78 -0.47
CA ILE A 20 6.94 -7.32 -0.69
C ILE A 20 6.94 -6.58 0.65
N GLN A 21 6.07 -6.99 1.58
CA GLN A 21 5.96 -6.38 2.91
C GLN A 21 7.26 -6.52 3.70
N ASP A 22 7.89 -7.70 3.65
CA ASP A 22 9.17 -7.97 4.30
C ASP A 22 10.29 -7.12 3.69
N PHE A 23 10.35 -7.04 2.36
CA PHE A 23 11.35 -6.21 1.67
C PHE A 23 11.18 -4.71 1.94
N VAL A 24 9.93 -4.21 1.89
CA VAL A 24 9.64 -2.78 2.02
C VAL A 24 9.74 -2.33 3.48
N LEU A 25 9.13 -3.07 4.41
CA LEU A 25 8.93 -2.65 5.80
C LEU A 25 9.75 -3.45 6.81
N GLY A 26 10.61 -4.38 6.36
CA GLY A 26 11.41 -5.23 7.26
C GLY A 26 10.57 -6.13 8.18
N LYS A 27 9.28 -6.31 7.85
CA LYS A 27 8.29 -7.00 8.67
C LYS A 27 7.71 -8.19 7.93
N SER A 28 8.27 -9.37 8.18
CA SER A 28 7.64 -10.63 7.81
C SER A 28 6.46 -10.91 8.75
N HIS A 29 5.24 -10.89 8.19
CA HIS A 29 4.05 -11.34 8.93
C HIS A 29 3.87 -12.86 8.73
N PRO A 30 3.59 -13.63 9.80
CA PRO A 30 3.32 -15.05 9.64
C PRO A 30 2.09 -15.27 8.76
N PHE A 31 2.13 -16.32 7.95
CA PHE A 31 1.05 -16.68 7.05
C PHE A 31 -0.27 -16.84 7.83
N GLY A 32 -1.24 -15.96 7.56
CA GLY A 32 -2.52 -15.94 8.27
C GLY A 32 -2.72 -14.83 9.31
N ASP A 33 -1.78 -13.89 9.47
CA ASP A 33 -1.99 -12.72 10.34
C ASP A 33 -3.28 -11.95 9.94
N PRO A 34 -4.28 -11.84 10.84
CA PRO A 34 -5.52 -11.12 10.58
C PRO A 34 -5.30 -9.67 10.17
N GLN A 35 -4.22 -9.02 10.63
CA GLN A 35 -3.91 -7.64 10.24
C GLN A 35 -3.42 -7.57 8.78
N PHE A 36 -2.53 -8.47 8.40
CA PHE A 36 -2.00 -8.56 7.04
C PHE A 36 -3.10 -8.88 6.02
N ARG A 37 -4.00 -9.82 6.36
CA ARG A 37 -5.16 -10.15 5.53
C ARG A 37 -6.10 -8.96 5.34
N LYS A 38 -6.35 -8.17 6.40
CA LYS A 38 -7.16 -6.94 6.30
C LYS A 38 -6.49 -5.91 5.40
N PHE A 39 -5.17 -5.76 5.49
CA PHE A 39 -4.41 -4.86 4.66
C PHE A 39 -4.44 -5.28 3.18
N LYS A 40 -4.23 -6.56 2.89
CA LYS A 40 -4.38 -7.11 1.54
C LYS A 40 -5.77 -6.82 0.97
N ASN A 41 -6.83 -7.12 1.73
CA ASN A 41 -8.21 -6.86 1.30
C ASN A 41 -8.46 -5.37 1.03
N LEU A 42 -7.82 -4.47 1.79
CA LEU A 42 -7.89 -3.03 1.55
C LEU A 42 -7.20 -2.66 0.22
N ILE A 43 -6.03 -3.22 -0.06
CA ILE A 43 -5.34 -3.05 -1.35
C ILE A 43 -6.20 -3.57 -2.49
N ASP A 44 -6.72 -4.80 -2.38
CA ASP A 44 -7.56 -5.41 -3.41
C ASP A 44 -8.81 -4.55 -3.67
N SER A 45 -9.44 -4.00 -2.62
CA SER A 45 -10.59 -3.10 -2.77
C SER A 45 -10.21 -1.80 -3.46
N VAL A 46 -9.06 -1.19 -3.12
CA VAL A 46 -8.59 0.03 -3.78
C VAL A 46 -8.25 -0.25 -5.25
N LEU A 47 -7.57 -1.35 -5.56
CA LEU A 47 -7.25 -1.73 -6.93
C LEU A 47 -8.52 -2.02 -7.74
N SER A 48 -9.49 -2.70 -7.16
CA SER A 48 -10.80 -2.93 -7.78
C SER A 48 -11.55 -1.60 -8.02
N ASP A 49 -11.49 -0.67 -7.08
CA ASP A 49 -12.12 0.65 -7.24
C ASP A 49 -11.42 1.48 -8.33
N ILE A 50 -10.08 1.43 -8.43
CA ILE A 50 -9.30 2.05 -9.52
C ILE A 50 -9.68 1.43 -10.87
N ALA A 51 -9.79 0.10 -10.92
CA ALA A 51 -10.17 -0.64 -12.10
C ALA A 51 -11.65 -0.43 -12.49
N SER A 52 -12.47 0.15 -11.59
CA SER A 52 -13.89 0.38 -11.87
C SER A 52 -14.10 1.31 -13.06
N LYS A 53 -15.10 0.99 -13.88
CA LYS A 53 -15.49 1.78 -15.06
C LYS A 53 -15.80 3.23 -14.69
N SER A 54 -16.37 3.46 -13.50
CA SER A 54 -16.64 4.80 -12.98
C SER A 54 -15.40 5.64 -12.76
N VAL A 55 -14.33 5.08 -12.17
CA VAL A 55 -13.08 5.81 -11.92
C VAL A 55 -12.32 6.05 -13.21
N GLN A 56 -12.26 5.05 -14.09
CA GLN A 56 -11.64 5.21 -15.42
C GLN A 56 -12.35 6.28 -16.26
N MET A 57 -13.67 6.35 -16.20
CA MET A 57 -14.44 7.35 -16.96
C MET A 57 -14.25 8.78 -16.43
N VAL A 58 -14.10 8.97 -15.11
CA VAL A 58 -13.71 10.27 -14.55
C VAL A 58 -12.27 10.63 -14.89
N ASN A 59 -11.36 9.65 -14.92
CA ASN A 59 -9.98 9.89 -15.35
C ASN A 59 -9.92 10.34 -16.84
N ALA A 60 -10.75 9.75 -17.69
CA ALA A 60 -10.85 10.12 -19.10
C ALA A 60 -11.52 11.49 -19.32
N TYR A 61 -12.47 11.86 -18.45
CA TYR A 61 -13.23 13.12 -18.54
C TYR A 61 -13.19 13.88 -17.20
N PRO A 62 -12.19 14.75 -16.99
CA PRO A 62 -11.98 15.44 -15.71
C PRO A 62 -13.16 16.34 -15.28
N ILE A 63 -14.02 16.75 -16.22
CA ILE A 63 -15.25 17.51 -15.95
C ILE A 63 -16.24 16.69 -15.08
N LEU A 64 -16.24 15.36 -15.20
CA LEU A 64 -17.07 14.47 -14.40
C LEU A 64 -16.62 14.38 -12.94
N GLY A 65 -15.40 14.85 -12.62
CA GLY A 65 -14.91 14.94 -11.25
C GLY A 65 -15.66 15.97 -10.38
N TYR A 66 -16.41 16.90 -11.00
CA TYR A 66 -17.25 17.86 -10.28
C TYR A 66 -18.61 17.29 -9.88
N LEU A 67 -19.02 16.15 -10.45
CA LEU A 67 -20.27 15.49 -10.10
C LEU A 67 -20.10 14.67 -8.81
N PRO A 68 -21.09 14.70 -7.88
CA PRO A 68 -21.04 13.91 -6.65
C PRO A 68 -21.34 12.44 -6.94
N ILE A 69 -20.40 11.74 -7.58
CA ILE A 69 -20.53 10.32 -7.94
C ILE A 69 -20.22 9.48 -6.68
N PRO A 70 -21.17 8.67 -6.17
CA PRO A 70 -20.97 7.86 -4.96
C PRO A 70 -19.80 6.88 -5.07
N ALA A 71 -19.54 6.34 -6.26
CA ALA A 71 -18.42 5.44 -6.53
C ALA A 71 -17.05 6.11 -6.29
N LEU A 72 -16.90 7.40 -6.67
CA LEU A 72 -15.66 8.14 -6.40
C LEU A 72 -15.48 8.45 -4.92
N ARG A 73 -16.57 8.64 -4.18
CA ARG A 73 -16.51 8.85 -2.74
C ARG A 73 -15.96 7.62 -2.03
N ARG A 74 -16.44 6.43 -2.39
CA ARG A 74 -15.97 5.16 -1.83
C ARG A 74 -14.52 4.86 -2.20
N TYR A 75 -14.14 5.10 -3.45
CA TYR A 75 -12.74 5.05 -3.88
C TYR A 75 -11.85 5.98 -3.04
N LYS A 76 -12.28 7.24 -2.83
CA LYS A 76 -11.53 8.22 -2.04
C LYS A 76 -11.42 7.81 -0.57
N GLU A 77 -12.48 7.26 0.04
CA GLU A 77 -12.47 6.78 1.42
C GLU A 77 -11.52 5.57 1.60
N ASN A 78 -11.59 4.58 0.69
CA ASN A 78 -10.69 3.42 0.69
C ASN A 78 -9.22 3.84 0.45
N GLY A 79 -9.00 4.76 -0.50
CA GLY A 79 -7.68 5.34 -0.76
C GLY A 79 -7.11 6.09 0.46
N PHE A 80 -7.93 6.87 1.17
CA PHE A 80 -7.50 7.53 2.41
C PHE A 80 -7.18 6.54 3.52
N ALA A 81 -7.95 5.46 3.66
CA ALA A 81 -7.65 4.41 4.62
C ALA A 81 -6.29 3.76 4.32
N LEU A 82 -6.02 3.46 3.05
CA LEU A 82 -4.75 2.91 2.61
C LEU A 82 -3.59 3.89 2.84
N GLN A 83 -3.79 5.17 2.50
CA GLN A 83 -2.81 6.23 2.73
C GLN A 83 -2.50 6.40 4.23
N ARG A 84 -3.51 6.34 5.11
CA ARG A 84 -3.30 6.40 6.56
C ARG A 84 -2.49 5.23 7.07
N TYR A 85 -2.71 4.03 6.55
CA TYR A 85 -1.91 2.86 6.90
C TYR A 85 -0.44 3.06 6.55
N PHE A 86 -0.14 3.45 5.31
CA PHE A 86 1.24 3.76 4.89
C PHE A 86 1.84 4.90 5.69
N LEU A 87 1.08 5.95 5.99
CA LEU A 87 1.58 7.07 6.80
C LEU A 87 1.96 6.63 8.21
N ASN A 88 1.17 5.74 8.83
CA ASN A 88 1.50 5.19 10.14
C ASN A 88 2.74 4.29 10.07
N ALA A 89 2.86 3.47 9.02
CA ALA A 89 4.05 2.65 8.80
C ALA A 89 5.31 3.52 8.62
N ILE A 90 5.24 4.58 7.82
CA ILE A 90 6.31 5.57 7.63
C ILE A 90 6.68 6.23 8.96
N ARG A 91 5.69 6.64 9.77
CA ARG A 91 5.94 7.26 11.08
C ARG A 91 6.69 6.31 12.01
N GLU A 92 6.27 5.05 12.07
CA GLU A 92 6.94 4.04 12.89
C GLU A 92 8.39 3.82 12.46
N HIS A 93 8.66 3.76 11.15
CA HIS A 93 10.03 3.65 10.63
C HIS A 93 10.84 4.91 10.90
N ARG A 94 10.21 6.09 10.87
CA ARG A 94 10.85 7.36 11.18
C ARG A 94 11.19 7.51 12.66
N GLU A 95 10.35 7.00 13.56
CA GLU A 95 10.59 7.01 15.01
C GLU A 95 11.73 6.05 15.42
N ARG A 96 11.86 4.92 14.72
CA ARG A 96 12.94 3.94 14.91
C ARG A 96 14.14 4.16 13.99
N LEU A 97 14.17 5.28 13.27
CA LEU A 97 15.20 5.58 12.29
C LEU A 97 16.54 5.72 13.01
N GLU A 98 17.41 4.75 12.80
CA GLU A 98 18.80 4.83 13.23
C GLU A 98 19.60 5.32 12.03
N MET A 99 20.40 6.37 12.20
CA MET A 99 21.28 6.89 11.13
C MET A 99 22.65 6.20 11.12
N ASP A 100 22.90 5.32 12.09
CA ASP A 100 24.14 4.59 12.27
C ASP A 100 23.99 3.16 11.74
N GLY A 101 25.04 2.61 11.12
CA GLY A 101 25.04 1.28 10.50
C GLY A 101 24.32 1.15 9.15
N GLU A 102 24.14 -0.07 8.65
CA GLU A 102 23.42 -0.37 7.39
C GLU A 102 21.89 -0.28 7.58
N PRO A 103 21.12 0.18 6.57
CA PRO A 103 19.66 0.22 6.64
C PRO A 103 19.08 -1.20 6.69
N ARG A 104 18.10 -1.42 7.58
CA ARG A 104 17.51 -2.76 7.79
C ARG A 104 16.46 -3.13 6.75
N ASP A 105 15.80 -2.12 6.18
CA ASP A 105 14.75 -2.27 5.19
C ASP A 105 14.78 -1.12 4.16
N PHE A 106 14.03 -1.29 3.07
CA PHE A 106 13.96 -0.29 2.01
C PHE A 106 13.41 1.06 2.51
N MET A 107 12.43 1.04 3.41
CA MET A 107 11.84 2.27 3.95
C MET A 107 12.84 3.08 4.78
N GLU A 108 13.69 2.41 5.56
CA GLU A 108 14.78 3.02 6.31
C GLU A 108 15.81 3.63 5.35
N ALA A 109 16.24 2.88 4.32
CA ALA A 109 17.16 3.39 3.30
C ALA A 109 16.60 4.64 2.59
N TYR A 110 15.32 4.59 2.18
CA TYR A 110 14.65 5.70 1.52
C TYR A 110 14.56 6.95 2.42
N LEU A 111 14.20 6.78 3.70
CA LEU A 111 14.14 7.90 4.65
C LEU A 111 15.52 8.53 4.91
N ARG A 112 16.59 7.72 4.94
CA ARG A 112 17.96 8.22 5.06
C ARG A 112 18.37 9.03 3.82
N GLU A 113 18.11 8.51 2.62
CA GLU A 113 18.38 9.26 1.38
C GLU A 113 17.60 10.57 1.32
N MET A 114 16.32 10.58 1.70
CA MET A 114 15.52 11.81 1.78
C MET A 114 16.12 12.82 2.76
N ALA A 115 16.66 12.38 3.90
CA ALA A 115 17.30 13.26 4.87
C ALA A 115 18.60 13.86 4.35
N LEU A 116 19.42 13.06 3.66
CA LEU A 116 20.68 13.49 3.04
C LEU A 116 20.44 14.46 1.88
N GLN A 117 19.44 14.19 1.04
CA GLN A 117 19.10 15.04 -0.11
C GLN A 117 18.41 16.35 0.27
N LYS A 118 17.86 16.46 1.49
CA LYS A 118 17.22 17.69 1.98
C LYS A 118 18.19 18.88 2.08
N ASP A 119 19.49 18.59 2.23
CA ASP A 119 20.55 19.59 2.26
C ASP A 119 21.18 19.84 0.87
N ASN A 120 20.71 19.13 -0.17
CA ASN A 120 21.22 19.24 -1.53
C ASN A 120 20.44 20.33 -2.32
N PRO A 121 21.10 21.42 -2.76
CA PRO A 121 20.44 22.56 -3.41
C PRO A 121 19.81 22.28 -4.79
N HIS A 122 19.98 21.08 -5.36
CA HIS A 122 19.41 20.70 -6.66
C HIS A 122 18.03 20.02 -6.60
N PHE A 123 17.52 19.67 -5.41
CA PHE A 123 16.15 19.19 -5.21
C PHE A 123 15.33 20.25 -4.46
N LYS A 124 14.86 21.27 -5.18
CA LYS A 124 13.89 22.25 -4.68
C LYS A 124 12.77 22.44 -5.69
#